data_AF-A0A6V8CVW5-F1
#
_entry.id   AF-A0A6V8CVW5-F1
#
_cell.length_a   1.000
_cell.length_b   1.000
_cell.length_c   1.000
_cell.angle_alpha   90.00
_cell.angle_beta   90.00
_cell.angle_gamma   90.00
#
_symmetry.space_group_name_H-M   'P 1'
#
loop_
_entity.id
_entity.type
_entity.pdbx_description
1 polymer ?
#
loop_
_entity_poly.entity_id
_entity_poly.type
_entity_poly.pdbx_seq_one_letter_code
_entity_poly.pdbx_strand_id
1 'polypeptide(L)'
;GVDLFDSSRARFAASHGHLLTMLGPRPFHDSESEDRWIQEWVDVSHSIRSAIRNGTLRELVEMQALNSASSVEHLRRFDALLRDNEAPLNRFVPSSRKFRFNAVTSRQDPLVHDWRHRVSEDYNPPSHSSRILLLLPCSQRKPYRESQSHRRFARHIQSNGVDQVMVTSPLGLVPRALEDLWPAAHYDIPV
;
A
#
# COMPACT_ATOMS: atom_id res chain seq x y z
N GLY A 1 -2.07 -14.86 -6.60
CA GLY A 1 -3.33 -14.94 -7.35
C GLY A 1 -3.87 -16.32 -7.18
N VAL A 2 -4.66 -16.52 -6.13
CA VAL A 2 -5.37 -17.78 -5.86
C VAL A 2 -6.84 -17.48 -6.12
N ASP A 3 -7.47 -18.29 -6.97
CA ASP A 3 -8.83 -18.02 -7.46
C ASP A 3 -9.89 -18.95 -6.87
N LEU A 4 -9.47 -20.11 -6.33
CA LEU A 4 -10.34 -21.15 -5.80
C LEU A 4 -9.98 -21.49 -4.35
N PHE A 5 -11.02 -21.68 -3.54
CA PHE A 5 -10.92 -22.03 -2.13
C PHE A 5 -11.94 -23.14 -1.81
N ASP A 6 -11.58 -24.04 -0.90
CA ASP A 6 -12.45 -25.08 -0.35
C ASP A 6 -12.99 -24.67 1.02
N SER A 7 -14.26 -24.98 1.28
CA SER A 7 -14.98 -24.64 2.52
C SER A 7 -15.02 -25.78 3.55
N SER A 8 -14.37 -26.92 3.30
CA SER A 8 -14.38 -28.10 4.19
C SER A 8 -14.02 -27.77 5.64
N ARG A 9 -12.99 -26.94 5.86
CA ARG A 9 -12.55 -26.51 7.20
C ARG A 9 -13.62 -25.71 7.94
N ALA A 10 -14.35 -24.85 7.24
CA ALA A 10 -15.40 -24.05 7.85
C ALA A 10 -16.64 -24.87 8.17
N ARG A 11 -17.02 -25.79 7.27
CA ARG A 11 -18.09 -26.76 7.52
C ARG A 11 -17.78 -27.64 8.72
N PHE A 12 -16.54 -28.13 8.82
CA PHE A 12 -16.09 -28.94 9.96
C PHE A 12 -16.10 -28.15 11.27
N ALA A 13 -15.63 -26.89 11.27
CA ALA A 13 -15.73 -26.04 12.45
C ALA A 13 -17.19 -25.81 12.87
N ALA A 14 -18.07 -25.57 11.88
CA ALA A 14 -19.49 -25.33 12.12
C ALA A 14 -20.18 -26.54 12.77
N SER A 15 -19.89 -27.76 12.31
CA SER A 15 -20.44 -28.99 12.91
C SER A 15 -19.97 -29.24 14.34
N HIS A 16 -18.93 -28.53 14.81
CA HIS A 16 -18.43 -28.56 16.18
C HIS A 16 -18.81 -27.28 16.96
N GLY A 17 -19.80 -26.52 16.49
CA GLY A 17 -20.31 -25.34 17.19
C GLY A 17 -19.45 -24.09 17.07
N HIS A 18 -18.52 -24.02 16.09
CA HIS A 18 -17.63 -22.89 15.90
C HIS A 18 -17.83 -22.21 14.53
N LEU A 19 -17.86 -20.89 14.52
CA LEU A 19 -17.87 -20.06 13.32
C LEU A 19 -16.47 -19.50 13.05
N LEU A 20 -15.98 -19.68 11.82
CA LEU A 20 -14.74 -19.04 11.36
C LEU A 20 -15.07 -17.70 10.73
N THR A 21 -14.59 -16.61 11.32
CA THR A 21 -14.82 -15.25 10.83
C THR A 21 -13.54 -14.59 10.33
N MET A 22 -13.69 -13.42 9.71
CA MET A 22 -12.58 -12.51 9.37
C MET A 22 -11.77 -12.02 10.58
N LEU A 23 -12.20 -12.25 11.82
CA LEU A 23 -11.42 -11.91 13.02
C LEU A 23 -10.88 -13.14 13.73
N GLY A 24 -11.10 -14.33 13.17
CA GLY A 24 -10.74 -15.61 13.76
C GLY A 24 -11.94 -16.45 14.16
N PRO A 25 -11.69 -17.64 14.74
CA PRO A 25 -12.72 -18.56 15.19
C PRO A 25 -13.43 -18.05 16.44
N ARG A 26 -14.75 -18.24 16.52
CA ARG A 26 -15.55 -18.03 17.73
C ARG A 26 -16.65 -19.09 17.85
N PRO A 27 -17.23 -19.35 19.03
CA PRO A 27 -18.44 -20.17 19.11
C PRO A 27 -19.62 -19.47 18.41
N PHE A 28 -20.61 -20.26 17.99
CA PHE A 28 -21.91 -19.70 17.60
C PHE A 28 -22.60 -19.04 18.79
N HIS A 29 -23.34 -17.98 18.49
CA HIS A 29 -24.28 -17.41 19.43
C HIS A 29 -25.64 -18.13 19.32
N ASP A 30 -26.37 -18.27 20.43
CA ASP A 30 -27.63 -19.05 20.49
C ASP A 30 -28.71 -18.58 19.51
N SER A 31 -28.63 -17.31 19.06
CA SER A 31 -29.57 -16.72 18.09
C SER A 31 -29.17 -16.95 16.62
N GLU A 32 -28.01 -17.55 16.35
CA GLU A 32 -27.49 -17.75 15.00
C GLU A 32 -27.93 -19.09 14.42
N SER A 33 -28.28 -19.10 13.13
CA SER A 33 -28.56 -20.34 12.39
C SER A 33 -27.30 -21.17 12.19
N GLU A 34 -27.44 -22.50 12.14
CA GLU A 34 -26.37 -23.42 11.76
C GLU A 34 -25.75 -23.10 10.40
N ASP A 35 -26.51 -22.50 9.47
CA ASP A 35 -26.01 -22.11 8.13
C ASP A 35 -25.26 -20.77 8.11
N ARG A 36 -25.11 -20.08 9.26
CA ARG A 36 -24.43 -18.77 9.33
C ARG A 36 -23.00 -18.81 8.78
N TRP A 37 -22.31 -19.96 8.85
CA TRP A 37 -20.96 -20.10 8.27
C TRP A 37 -20.94 -19.94 6.74
N ILE A 38 -22.00 -20.31 6.03
CA ILE A 38 -22.10 -20.12 4.57
C ILE A 38 -22.18 -18.62 4.28
N GLN A 39 -23.02 -17.91 5.03
CA GLN A 39 -23.17 -16.47 4.86
C GLN A 39 -21.85 -15.74 5.14
N GLU A 40 -21.11 -16.14 6.18
CA GLU A 40 -19.80 -15.58 6.47
C GLU A 40 -18.81 -15.77 5.29
N TRP A 41 -18.79 -16.95 4.66
CA TRP A 41 -17.97 -17.20 3.46
C TRP A 41 -18.34 -16.30 2.28
N VAL A 42 -19.63 -16.11 2.05
CA VAL A 42 -20.14 -15.22 1.00
C VAL A 42 -19.75 -13.77 1.30
N ASP A 43 -19.92 -13.32 2.53
CA ASP A 43 -19.59 -11.98 2.98
C ASP A 43 -18.10 -11.70 2.81
N VAL A 44 -17.22 -12.60 3.28
CA VAL A 44 -15.76 -12.52 3.07
C VAL A 44 -15.41 -12.42 1.59
N SER A 45 -16.03 -13.26 0.75
CA SER A 45 -15.79 -13.27 -0.70
C SER A 45 -16.18 -11.94 -1.34
N HIS A 46 -17.29 -11.34 -0.92
CA HIS A 46 -17.70 -10.01 -1.36
C HIS A 46 -16.73 -8.91 -0.91
N SER A 47 -16.27 -8.95 0.35
CA SER A 47 -15.28 -8.01 0.88
C SER A 47 -13.96 -8.06 0.09
N ILE A 48 -13.46 -9.27 -0.21
CA ILE A 48 -12.23 -9.46 -0.99
C ILE A 48 -12.41 -8.92 -2.41
N ARG A 49 -13.51 -9.26 -3.10
CA ARG A 49 -13.79 -8.78 -4.46
C ARG A 49 -13.92 -7.26 -4.51
N SER A 50 -14.59 -6.67 -3.51
CA SER A 50 -14.69 -5.21 -3.38
C SER A 50 -13.31 -4.57 -3.19
N ALA A 51 -12.47 -5.13 -2.30
CA ALA A 51 -11.13 -4.62 -2.06
C ALA A 51 -10.22 -4.72 -3.30
N ILE A 52 -10.35 -5.79 -4.10
CA ILE A 52 -9.64 -5.92 -5.39
C ILE A 52 -10.08 -4.82 -6.36
N ARG A 53 -11.40 -4.65 -6.56
CA ARG A 53 -11.95 -3.62 -7.48
C ARG A 53 -11.54 -2.21 -7.08
N ASN A 54 -11.50 -1.93 -5.78
CA ASN A 54 -11.14 -0.62 -5.25
C ASN A 54 -9.62 -0.41 -5.10
N GLY A 55 -8.80 -1.44 -5.38
CA GLY A 55 -7.35 -1.38 -5.23
C GLY A 55 -6.86 -1.31 -3.78
N THR A 56 -7.70 -1.73 -2.81
CA THR A 56 -7.45 -1.70 -1.36
C THR A 56 -7.24 -3.09 -0.75
N LEU A 57 -6.87 -4.08 -1.56
CA LEU A 57 -6.64 -5.45 -1.09
C LEU A 57 -5.51 -5.51 -0.07
N ARG A 58 -4.45 -4.68 -0.24
CA ARG A 58 -3.32 -4.63 0.68
C ARG A 58 -3.79 -4.24 2.09
N GLU A 59 -4.61 -3.21 2.21
CA GLU A 59 -5.16 -2.75 3.48
C GLU A 59 -6.01 -3.85 4.15
N LEU A 60 -6.81 -4.58 3.37
CA LEU A 60 -7.56 -5.73 3.88
C LEU A 60 -6.64 -6.82 4.43
N VAL A 61 -5.58 -7.16 3.68
CA VAL A 61 -4.59 -8.16 4.10
C VAL A 61 -3.86 -7.72 5.37
N GLU A 62 -3.47 -6.46 5.48
CA GLU A 62 -2.79 -5.95 6.68
C GLU A 62 -3.68 -6.03 7.92
N MET A 63 -4.98 -5.70 7.79
CA MET A 63 -5.93 -5.87 8.89
C MET A 63 -6.09 -7.35 9.28
N GLN A 64 -6.19 -8.23 8.28
CA GLN A 64 -6.34 -9.68 8.50
C GLN A 64 -5.09 -10.35 9.08
N ALA A 65 -3.91 -9.87 8.72
CA ALA A 65 -2.65 -10.44 9.18
C ALA A 65 -2.50 -10.35 10.70
N LEU A 66 -3.07 -9.31 11.32
CA LEU A 66 -2.99 -9.09 12.76
C LEU A 66 -3.77 -10.11 13.61
N ASN A 67 -4.61 -10.94 12.99
CA ASN A 67 -5.38 -11.96 13.69
C ASN A 67 -4.52 -13.11 14.24
N SER A 68 -3.30 -13.34 13.74
CA SER A 68 -2.41 -14.37 14.29
C SER A 68 -0.93 -14.12 14.00
N ALA A 69 -0.04 -14.60 14.88
CA ALA A 69 1.41 -14.49 14.69
C ALA A 69 1.88 -15.16 13.39
N SER A 70 1.27 -16.29 13.02
CA SER A 70 1.58 -16.99 11.76
C SER A 70 1.17 -16.17 10.54
N SER A 71 0.01 -15.52 10.57
CA SER A 71 -0.43 -14.63 9.47
C SER A 71 0.50 -13.42 9.29
N VAL A 72 0.95 -12.82 10.40
CA VAL A 72 1.97 -11.75 10.36
C VAL A 72 3.27 -12.25 9.74
N GLU A 73 3.74 -13.43 10.14
CA GLU A 73 4.95 -14.04 9.58
C GLU A 73 4.80 -14.31 8.06
N HIS A 74 3.67 -14.87 7.65
CA HIS A 74 3.37 -15.14 6.23
C HIS A 74 3.36 -13.87 5.40
N LEU A 75 2.74 -12.79 5.88
CA LEU A 75 2.77 -11.50 5.18
C LEU A 75 4.20 -10.96 5.05
N ARG A 76 5.00 -11.04 6.12
CA ARG A 76 6.40 -10.60 6.10
C ARG A 76 7.25 -11.41 5.10
N ARG A 77 7.06 -12.73 5.05
CA ARG A 77 7.74 -13.61 4.08
C ARG A 77 7.29 -13.31 2.66
N PHE A 78 5.99 -13.14 2.45
CA PHE A 78 5.43 -12.75 1.15
C PHE A 78 6.04 -11.44 0.65
N ASP A 79 6.13 -10.42 1.51
CA ASP A 79 6.75 -9.14 1.17
C ASP A 79 8.24 -9.26 0.88
N ALA A 80 8.96 -10.14 1.57
CA ALA A 80 10.38 -10.42 1.26
C ALA A 80 10.53 -11.03 -0.13
N LEU A 81 9.72 -12.03 -0.47
CA LEU A 81 9.75 -12.65 -1.80
C LEU A 81 9.41 -11.65 -2.92
N LEU A 82 8.52 -10.68 -2.66
CA LEU A 82 8.20 -9.64 -3.63
C LEU A 82 9.31 -8.60 -3.83
N ARG A 83 10.22 -8.44 -2.86
CA ARG A 83 11.37 -7.54 -2.99
C ARG A 83 12.50 -8.16 -3.80
N ASP A 84 12.73 -9.46 -3.64
CA ASP A 84 13.86 -10.17 -4.25
C ASP A 84 13.59 -10.53 -5.72
N ASN A 85 12.32 -10.62 -6.11
CA ASN A 85 11.91 -10.90 -7.47
C ASN A 85 11.52 -9.61 -8.19
N GLU A 86 11.69 -9.53 -9.52
CA GLU A 86 11.08 -8.52 -10.39
C GLU A 86 9.54 -8.67 -10.42
N ALA A 87 8.92 -8.63 -9.25
CA ALA A 87 7.51 -8.87 -9.09
C ALA A 87 6.73 -7.83 -9.90
N PRO A 88 5.60 -8.22 -10.51
CA PRO A 88 4.73 -7.29 -11.22
C PRO A 88 4.00 -6.40 -10.20
N LEU A 89 4.74 -5.45 -9.65
CA LEU A 89 4.21 -4.42 -8.77
C LEU A 89 3.38 -3.45 -9.61
N ASN A 90 2.26 -3.00 -9.06
CA ASN A 90 1.39 -2.07 -9.77
C ASN A 90 2.13 -0.75 -10.02
N ARG A 91 2.44 -0.46 -11.28
CA ARG A 91 3.12 0.79 -11.70
C ARG A 91 2.15 1.79 -12.33
N PHE A 92 1.17 1.27 -13.06
CA PHE A 92 0.14 2.05 -13.73
C PHE A 92 -1.19 1.76 -13.06
N VAL A 93 -1.69 2.75 -12.33
CA VAL A 93 -2.95 2.65 -11.60
C VAL A 93 -3.86 3.80 -12.02
N PRO A 94 -5.20 3.63 -11.90
CA PRO A 94 -6.12 4.74 -12.10
C PRO A 94 -5.75 5.93 -11.21
N SER A 95 -5.95 7.16 -11.69
CA SER A 95 -5.62 8.39 -10.95
C SER A 95 -6.39 8.53 -9.62
N SER A 96 -7.53 7.86 -9.49
CA SER A 96 -8.30 7.79 -8.25
C SER A 96 -7.65 6.92 -7.16
N ARG A 97 -6.66 6.09 -7.51
CA ARG A 97 -6.03 5.16 -6.57
C ARG A 97 -5.07 5.89 -5.63
N LYS A 98 -5.42 5.90 -4.36
CA LYS A 98 -4.55 6.39 -3.28
C LYS A 98 -3.73 5.26 -2.68
N PHE A 99 -2.45 5.52 -2.41
CA PHE A 99 -1.62 4.60 -1.62
C PHE A 99 -1.68 5.00 -0.14
N ARG A 100 -2.37 4.20 0.68
CA ARG A 100 -2.63 4.56 2.08
C ARG A 100 -1.60 3.94 3.01
N PHE A 101 -1.02 4.77 3.86
CA PHE A 101 -0.11 4.35 4.92
C PHE A 101 -0.81 4.39 6.27
N ASN A 102 -1.78 3.49 6.44
CA ASN A 102 -2.59 3.39 7.66
C ASN A 102 -1.88 2.63 8.78
N ALA A 103 -0.96 1.71 8.44
CA ALA A 103 -0.22 0.89 9.40
C ALA A 103 1.30 1.06 9.27
N VAL A 104 2.02 0.63 10.30
CA VAL A 104 3.50 0.60 10.25
C VAL A 104 3.99 -0.38 9.19
N THR A 105 3.31 -1.52 9.03
CA THR A 105 3.58 -2.52 7.99
C THR A 105 3.43 -1.97 6.59
N SER A 106 2.53 -1.00 6.36
CA SER A 106 2.35 -0.37 5.05
C SER A 106 3.62 0.37 4.59
N ARG A 107 4.47 0.83 5.52
CA ARG A 107 5.76 1.46 5.20
C ARG A 107 6.81 0.46 4.68
N GLN A 108 6.60 -0.84 4.94
CA GLN A 108 7.44 -1.94 4.49
C GLN A 108 6.89 -2.62 3.24
N ASP A 109 5.81 -2.07 2.66
CA ASP A 109 5.23 -2.60 1.43
C ASP A 109 6.30 -2.67 0.32
N PRO A 110 6.38 -3.78 -0.43
CA PRO A 110 7.32 -3.94 -1.54
C PRO A 110 7.31 -2.79 -2.55
N LEU A 111 6.17 -2.11 -2.74
CA LEU A 111 6.05 -0.92 -3.59
C LEU A 111 6.87 0.28 -3.08
N VAL A 112 6.98 0.45 -1.77
CA VAL A 112 7.83 1.49 -1.18
C VAL A 112 9.30 1.16 -1.42
N HIS A 113 9.66 -0.12 -1.32
CA HIS A 113 11.02 -0.58 -1.61
C HIS A 113 11.37 -0.39 -3.09
N ASP A 114 10.50 -0.81 -4.01
CA ASP A 114 10.67 -0.59 -5.46
C ASP A 114 10.84 0.90 -5.79
N TRP A 115 10.01 1.78 -5.22
CA TRP A 115 10.17 3.23 -5.40
C TRP A 115 11.56 3.70 -4.95
N ARG A 116 11.98 3.32 -3.73
CA ARG A 116 13.26 3.72 -3.17
C ARG A 116 14.44 3.22 -3.99
N HIS A 117 14.38 1.97 -4.46
CA HIS A 117 15.38 1.38 -5.33
C HIS A 117 15.48 2.16 -6.64
N ARG A 118 14.35 2.38 -7.35
CA ARG A 118 14.37 3.12 -8.62
C ARG A 118 14.86 4.55 -8.48
N VAL A 119 14.50 5.23 -7.39
CA VAL A 119 15.00 6.59 -7.14
C VAL A 119 16.50 6.60 -6.79
N SER A 120 17.02 5.56 -6.15
CA SER A 120 18.43 5.51 -5.72
C SER A 120 19.36 5.01 -6.82
N GLU A 121 18.93 3.99 -7.58
CA GLU A 121 19.78 3.27 -8.53
C GLU A 121 19.53 3.68 -9.99
N ASP A 122 18.29 4.01 -10.37
CA ASP A 122 17.91 4.21 -11.77
C ASP A 122 17.68 5.68 -12.14
N TYR A 123 17.34 6.52 -11.17
CA TYR A 123 17.03 7.92 -11.43
C TYR A 123 18.31 8.75 -11.63
N ASN A 124 18.46 9.29 -12.83
CA ASN A 124 19.43 10.33 -13.11
C ASN A 124 18.70 11.62 -13.51
N PRO A 125 19.04 12.78 -12.91
CA PRO A 125 18.44 14.04 -13.32
C PRO A 125 18.78 14.37 -14.79
N PRO A 126 17.92 15.14 -15.49
CA PRO A 126 18.27 15.66 -16.81
C PRO A 126 19.64 16.37 -16.81
N SER A 127 20.37 16.26 -17.92
CA SER A 127 21.74 16.82 -18.04
C SER A 127 21.82 18.31 -17.76
N HIS A 128 20.74 19.06 -18.04
CA HIS A 128 20.69 20.50 -17.78
C HIS A 128 20.50 20.84 -16.30
N SER A 129 19.99 19.92 -15.47
CA SER A 129 19.67 20.12 -14.05
C SER A 129 20.58 19.36 -13.09
N SER A 130 21.69 18.77 -13.58
CA SER A 130 22.58 17.92 -12.78
C SER A 130 23.71 18.67 -12.05
N ARG A 131 23.71 20.00 -12.02
CA ARG A 131 24.79 20.81 -11.41
C ARG A 131 24.67 20.92 -9.89
N ILE A 132 23.44 21.07 -9.38
CA ILE A 132 23.15 21.25 -7.96
C ILE A 132 21.96 20.37 -7.60
N LEU A 133 22.11 19.57 -6.54
CA LEU A 133 21.00 18.86 -5.89
C LEU A 133 20.46 19.71 -4.75
N LEU A 134 19.19 20.10 -4.82
CA LEU A 134 18.48 20.82 -3.78
C LEU A 134 17.47 19.91 -3.09
N LEU A 135 17.70 19.66 -1.79
CA LEU A 135 16.76 18.95 -0.95
C LEU A 135 15.70 19.91 -0.39
N LEU A 136 14.43 19.55 -0.56
CA LEU A 136 13.29 20.31 -0.07
C LEU A 136 12.47 19.47 0.92
N PRO A 137 11.81 20.10 1.92
CA PRO A 137 10.88 19.40 2.77
C PRO A 137 9.65 18.94 1.97
N CYS A 138 8.95 17.91 2.44
CA CYS A 138 7.65 17.53 1.90
C CYS A 138 6.54 18.53 2.28
N SER A 139 5.37 18.41 1.64
CA SER A 139 4.15 19.12 2.02
C SER A 139 2.93 18.20 2.03
N GLN A 140 1.88 18.60 2.75
CA GLN A 140 0.63 17.82 2.82
C GLN A 140 -0.02 17.65 1.44
N ARG A 141 -0.14 18.75 0.68
CA ARG A 141 -0.65 18.70 -0.70
C ARG A 141 0.40 18.09 -1.64
N LYS A 142 -0.04 17.12 -2.43
CA LYS A 142 0.71 16.47 -3.52
C LYS A 142 -0.09 16.62 -4.84
N PRO A 143 0.55 16.75 -6.01
CA PRO A 143 1.99 16.92 -6.22
C PRO A 143 2.55 18.15 -5.50
N TYR A 144 3.78 18.07 -4.99
CA TYR A 144 4.25 19.06 -4.01
C TYR A 144 4.36 20.46 -4.58
N ARG A 145 4.65 20.61 -5.88
CA ARG A 145 4.69 21.92 -6.58
C ARG A 145 3.42 22.75 -6.41
N GLU A 146 2.28 22.12 -6.16
CA GLU A 146 1.00 22.82 -6.01
C GLU A 146 0.79 23.38 -4.60
N SER A 147 1.58 22.93 -3.63
CA SER A 147 1.51 23.43 -2.26
C SER A 147 1.94 24.90 -2.15
N GLN A 148 1.48 25.59 -1.12
CA GLN A 148 1.86 26.99 -0.90
C GLN A 148 3.37 27.16 -0.71
N SER A 149 4.01 26.28 0.06
CA SER A 149 5.44 26.34 0.36
C SER A 149 6.28 26.15 -0.90
N HIS A 150 5.98 25.14 -1.71
CA HIS A 150 6.72 24.90 -2.94
C HIS A 150 6.52 25.99 -3.99
N ARG A 151 5.32 26.57 -4.10
CA ARG A 151 5.11 27.76 -4.93
C ARG A 151 5.96 28.95 -4.48
N ARG A 152 6.29 29.07 -3.19
CA ARG A 152 7.22 30.11 -2.69
C ARG A 152 8.68 29.76 -3.00
N PHE A 153 9.08 28.50 -2.84
CA PHE A 153 10.42 28.03 -3.21
C PHE A 153 10.70 28.26 -4.69
N ALA A 154 9.78 27.88 -5.58
CA ALA A 154 9.92 28.03 -7.02
C ALA A 154 10.15 29.48 -7.47
N ARG A 155 9.62 30.48 -6.76
CA ARG A 155 9.86 31.90 -7.08
C ARG A 155 11.32 32.34 -6.87
N HIS A 156 12.02 31.67 -5.95
CA HIS A 156 13.40 32.00 -5.57
C HIS A 156 14.44 31.07 -6.21
N ILE A 157 13.99 29.94 -6.76
CA ILE A 157 14.84 28.96 -7.45
C ILE A 157 14.58 29.11 -8.96
N GLN A 158 15.27 30.07 -9.59
CA GLN A 158 15.09 30.40 -11.02
C GLN A 158 16.08 29.67 -11.94
N SER A 159 16.98 28.86 -11.39
CA SER A 159 18.02 28.18 -12.16
C SER A 159 17.54 26.83 -12.69
N ASN A 160 17.75 26.59 -13.98
CA ASN A 160 17.52 25.28 -14.62
C ASN A 160 18.59 24.24 -14.26
N GLY A 161 19.68 24.67 -13.61
CA GLY A 161 20.80 23.83 -13.16
C GLY A 161 20.58 23.11 -11.83
N VAL A 162 19.37 23.19 -11.27
CA VAL A 162 19.05 22.68 -9.93
C VAL A 162 18.05 21.54 -10.06
N ASP A 163 18.49 20.33 -9.73
CA ASP A 163 17.59 19.22 -9.48
C ASP A 163 16.97 19.36 -8.09
N GLN A 164 15.67 19.15 -8.00
CA GLN A 164 14.92 19.30 -6.75
C GLN A 164 14.42 17.95 -6.28
N VAL A 165 14.75 17.57 -5.06
CA VAL A 165 14.30 16.31 -4.48
C VAL A 165 13.63 16.58 -3.14
N MET A 166 12.41 16.08 -2.98
CA MET A 166 11.65 16.19 -1.75
C MET A 166 12.01 15.03 -0.81
N VAL A 167 12.36 15.37 0.44
CA VAL A 167 12.58 14.40 1.51
C VAL A 167 11.24 14.16 2.22
N THR A 168 10.77 12.92 2.23
CA THR A 168 9.46 12.57 2.77
C THR A 168 9.43 11.18 3.42
N SER A 169 8.42 10.96 4.27
CA SER A 169 8.04 9.63 4.74
C SER A 169 6.69 9.25 4.12
N PRO A 170 6.50 7.99 3.68
CA PRO A 170 7.42 6.84 3.81
C PRO A 170 8.28 6.57 2.57
N LEU A 171 8.10 7.31 1.48
CA LEU A 171 8.80 7.07 0.20
C LEU A 171 10.30 7.42 0.24
N GLY A 172 10.77 8.16 1.25
CA GLY A 172 12.16 8.58 1.38
C GLY A 172 12.45 9.81 0.52
N LEU A 173 12.78 9.59 -0.74
CA LEU A 173 13.10 10.65 -1.70
C LEU A 173 12.10 10.66 -2.84
N VAL A 174 11.68 11.86 -3.26
CA VAL A 174 10.83 12.06 -4.42
C VAL A 174 11.45 13.15 -5.30
N PRO A 175 12.10 12.81 -6.41
CA PRO A 175 12.56 13.78 -7.38
C PRO A 175 11.40 14.58 -7.97
N ARG A 176 11.59 15.87 -8.20
CA ARG A 176 10.58 16.76 -8.78
C ARG A 176 10.11 16.26 -10.13
N ALA A 177 11.00 15.71 -10.94
CA ALA A 177 10.65 15.13 -12.24
C ALA A 177 9.68 13.94 -12.15
N LEU A 178 9.61 13.26 -11.00
CA LEU A 178 8.79 12.08 -10.78
C LEU A 178 7.60 12.34 -9.85
N GLU A 179 7.40 13.58 -9.37
CA GLU A 179 6.42 13.85 -8.30
C GLU A 179 4.96 13.64 -8.71
N ASP A 180 4.67 13.69 -10.01
CA ASP A 180 3.34 13.44 -10.58
C ASP A 180 3.02 11.95 -10.71
N LEU A 181 4.03 11.09 -10.59
CA LEU A 181 3.87 9.66 -10.75
C LEU A 181 3.30 9.03 -9.48
N TRP A 182 2.54 7.95 -9.66
CA TRP A 182 2.14 7.11 -8.55
C TRP A 182 3.37 6.30 -8.04
N PRO A 183 3.57 6.15 -6.72
CA PRO A 183 2.71 6.61 -5.62
C PRO A 183 2.97 8.04 -5.11
N ALA A 184 4.03 8.72 -5.55
CA ALA A 184 4.44 10.02 -5.00
C ALA A 184 3.33 11.10 -5.02
N ALA A 185 2.58 11.19 -6.11
CA ALA A 185 1.47 12.14 -6.23
C ALA A 185 0.24 11.78 -5.37
N HIS A 186 0.06 10.50 -5.04
CA HIS A 186 -1.24 9.97 -4.60
C HIS A 186 -1.18 9.18 -3.30
N TYR A 187 -0.14 9.35 -2.49
CA TYR A 187 -0.10 8.69 -1.18
C TYR A 187 -0.78 9.51 -0.08
N ASP A 188 -1.34 8.81 0.89
CA ASP A 188 -2.02 9.37 2.05
C ASP A 188 -1.42 8.77 3.33
N ILE A 189 -1.18 9.61 4.32
CA ILE A 189 -0.59 9.22 5.60
C ILE A 189 -1.18 10.15 6.67
N PRO A 190 -1.60 9.63 7.84
CA PRO A 190 -1.98 10.48 8.96
C PRO A 190 -0.76 11.31 9.39
N VAL A 191 -0.94 12.63 9.45
CA VAL A 191 0.08 13.63 9.80
C VAL A 191 -0.21 14.22 11.17
#